data_AF-A0A936WB00-F1
#
_entry.id   AF-A0A936WB00-F1
#
_cell.length_a   1.000
_cell.length_b   1.000
_cell.length_c   1.000
_cell.angle_alpha   90.00
_cell.angle_beta   90.00
_cell.angle_gamma   90.00
#
_symmetry.space_group_name_H-M   'P 1'
#
loop_
_entity.id
_entity.type
_entity.pdbx_description
1 polymer ?
#
loop_
_entity_poly.entity_id
_entity_poly.type
_entity_poly.pdbx_seq_one_letter_code
_entity_poly.pdbx_strand_id
1 'polypeptide(L)'
;MMRNLILSLLVSAAATVNAQDQRFSECVVKATSEWGKPCEKCEFYREGYKRDFSGTYQITLRNTCNETVEVKVAMQEQNGSWRTFPIKAIAANETMSAFACQGTGKYLYWVRRLNDTEIVLPSDREILTEYRDH
;
A
#
# COMPACT_ATOMS: atom_id res chain seq x y z
N MET A 1 41.27 53.54 21.35
CA MET A 1 41.80 52.21 20.98
C MET A 1 40.67 51.20 21.07
N MET A 2 40.56 50.39 20.01
CA MET A 2 39.87 49.10 19.81
C MET A 2 38.69 48.71 20.72
N ARG A 3 37.46 48.51 20.19
CA ARG A 3 36.96 47.43 19.28
C ARG A 3 36.32 46.30 20.10
N ASN A 4 35.24 45.72 19.56
CA ASN A 4 34.55 44.46 19.93
C ASN A 4 33.27 44.66 20.76
N LEU A 5 32.12 44.06 20.43
CA LEU A 5 31.73 43.19 19.33
C LEU A 5 30.17 43.16 19.35
N ILE A 6 29.54 43.48 18.22
CA ILE A 6 28.11 43.24 17.97
C ILE A 6 27.97 41.76 17.62
N LEU A 7 27.10 41.01 18.28
CA LEU A 7 26.56 39.68 17.92
C LEU A 7 25.65 39.28 19.11
N SER A 8 24.43 38.76 19.05
CA SER A 8 23.56 38.16 18.04
C SER A 8 22.19 37.98 18.73
N LEU A 9 21.08 38.00 17.98
CA LEU A 9 20.06 36.94 18.07
C LEU A 9 19.01 37.17 16.97
N LEU A 10 19.27 36.63 15.78
CA LEU A 10 18.20 36.34 14.83
C LEU A 10 17.55 35.04 15.28
N VAL A 11 16.37 35.16 15.91
CA VAL A 11 15.50 34.01 16.21
C VAL A 11 14.87 33.59 14.88
N SER A 12 15.51 32.64 14.21
CA SER A 12 14.92 31.94 13.08
C SER A 12 13.80 31.05 13.59
N ALA A 13 12.55 31.49 13.42
CA ALA A 13 11.39 30.61 13.52
C ALA A 13 11.48 29.58 12.39
N ALA A 14 12.06 28.42 12.68
CA ALA A 14 11.98 27.27 11.81
C ALA A 14 10.51 26.85 11.75
N ALA A 15 9.80 27.29 10.71
CA ALA A 15 8.53 26.68 10.34
C ALA A 15 8.84 25.21 10.03
N THR A 16 8.36 24.31 10.88
CA THR A 16 8.32 22.88 10.57
C THR A 16 7.38 22.71 9.38
N VAL A 17 7.94 22.67 8.17
CA VAL A 17 7.24 22.17 6.99
C VAL A 17 7.05 20.67 7.23
N ASN A 18 5.91 20.30 7.81
CA ASN A 18 5.50 18.91 7.85
C ASN A 18 5.19 18.53 6.41
N ALA A 19 6.07 17.73 5.80
CA ALA A 19 5.71 16.91 4.64
C ALA A 19 4.52 16.02 5.06
N GLN A 20 3.31 16.45 4.73
CA GLN A 20 2.06 15.82 5.18
C GLN A 20 1.79 14.46 4.51
N ASP A 21 2.67 14.00 3.62
CA ASP A 21 2.42 12.84 2.76
C ASP A 21 2.63 11.48 3.41
N GLN A 22 3.50 11.36 4.41
CA GLN A 22 3.70 10.08 5.11
C GLN A 22 2.49 9.65 5.96
N ARG A 23 1.51 10.53 6.20
CA ARG A 23 0.39 10.24 7.12
C ARG A 23 -0.65 9.30 6.53
N PHE A 24 -0.78 9.22 5.21
CA PHE A 24 -1.87 8.46 4.59
C PHE A 24 -1.64 6.95 4.58
N SER A 25 -0.38 6.51 4.41
CA SER A 25 -0.03 5.10 4.57
C SER A 25 -0.22 4.62 6.01
N GLU A 26 -0.08 5.51 7.00
CA GLU A 26 -0.29 5.18 8.42
C GLU A 26 -1.76 4.91 8.76
N CYS A 27 -2.72 5.51 8.03
CA CYS A 27 -4.16 5.34 8.27
C CYS A 27 -4.84 4.36 7.29
N VAL A 28 -4.12 3.72 6.37
CA VAL A 28 -4.62 2.55 5.66
C VAL A 28 -4.08 1.29 6.33
N VAL A 29 -4.95 0.55 7.00
CA VAL A 29 -4.56 -0.58 7.84
C VAL A 29 -5.07 -1.91 7.27
N LYS A 30 -4.33 -3.00 7.51
CA LYS A 30 -4.82 -4.35 7.23
C LYS A 30 -5.88 -4.74 8.24
N ALA A 31 -7.14 -4.78 7.80
CA ALA A 31 -8.28 -5.16 8.64
C ALA A 31 -8.36 -6.67 8.83
N THR A 32 -8.14 -7.46 7.78
CA THR A 32 -8.14 -8.93 7.84
C THR A 32 -7.10 -9.53 6.90
N SER A 33 -6.70 -10.76 7.20
CA SER A 33 -5.94 -11.64 6.29
C SER A 33 -6.40 -13.08 6.47
N GLU A 34 -6.66 -13.77 5.36
CA GLU A 34 -7.28 -15.09 5.35
C GLU A 34 -6.60 -15.98 4.29
N TRP A 35 -6.38 -17.25 4.63
CA TRP A 35 -5.98 -18.30 3.69
C TRP A 35 -7.18 -19.17 3.36
N GLY A 36 -7.21 -19.81 2.19
CA GLY A 36 -8.24 -20.80 1.87
C GLY A 36 -9.55 -20.20 1.36
N LYS A 37 -9.64 -18.88 1.18
CA LYS A 37 -10.88 -18.21 0.80
C LYS A 37 -11.25 -18.56 -0.65
N PRO A 38 -12.50 -18.99 -0.92
CA PRO A 38 -12.94 -19.24 -2.29
C PRO A 38 -12.74 -18.02 -3.19
N CYS A 39 -12.07 -18.22 -4.32
CA CYS A 39 -11.79 -17.16 -5.28
C CYS A 39 -11.97 -17.69 -6.71
N GLU A 40 -12.97 -17.17 -7.42
CA GLU A 40 -13.28 -17.58 -8.80
C GLU A 40 -12.13 -17.28 -9.78
N LYS A 41 -11.25 -16.34 -9.43
CA LYS A 41 -10.07 -16.02 -10.23
C LYS A 41 -8.88 -16.96 -9.96
N CYS A 42 -9.03 -17.90 -9.04
CA CYS A 42 -8.01 -18.83 -8.60
C CYS A 42 -8.53 -20.26 -8.73
N GLU A 43 -8.67 -20.72 -9.97
CA GLU A 43 -9.13 -22.07 -10.26
C GLU A 43 -7.96 -23.06 -10.23
N PHE A 44 -7.72 -23.65 -9.06
CA PHE A 44 -6.86 -24.83 -8.92
C PHE A 44 -7.72 -26.04 -8.61
N TYR A 45 -7.41 -27.17 -9.25
CA TYR A 45 -8.11 -28.42 -9.04
C TYR A 45 -7.15 -29.45 -8.47
N ARG A 46 -7.57 -30.14 -7.41
CA ARG A 46 -6.90 -31.35 -6.92
C ARG A 46 -7.54 -32.60 -7.53
N GLU A 47 -6.94 -33.75 -7.23
CA GLU A 47 -7.47 -35.06 -7.61
C GLU A 47 -8.99 -35.15 -7.37
N GLY A 48 -9.71 -35.63 -8.38
CA GLY A 48 -11.18 -35.67 -8.36
C GLY A 48 -11.87 -34.35 -8.74
N TYR A 49 -11.19 -33.44 -9.44
CA TYR A 49 -11.74 -32.17 -9.97
C TYR A 49 -12.37 -31.26 -8.89
N LYS A 50 -11.92 -31.40 -7.64
CA LYS A 50 -12.35 -30.51 -6.55
C LYS A 50 -11.54 -29.23 -6.59
N ARG A 51 -12.24 -28.09 -6.58
CA ARG A 51 -11.61 -26.78 -6.45
C ARG A 51 -10.86 -26.70 -5.13
N ASP A 52 -9.60 -26.30 -5.21
CA ASP A 52 -8.70 -26.11 -4.09
C ASP A 52 -8.31 -24.63 -4.01
N PHE A 53 -8.74 -24.00 -2.92
CA PHE A 53 -8.41 -22.61 -2.63
C PHE A 53 -7.40 -22.48 -1.49
N SER A 54 -6.84 -23.59 -0.98
CA SER A 54 -5.94 -23.57 0.18
C SER A 54 -4.72 -22.66 -0.02
N GLY A 55 -4.23 -22.51 -1.26
CA GLY A 55 -3.17 -21.58 -1.61
C GLY A 55 -3.61 -20.12 -1.75
N THR A 56 -4.91 -19.84 -1.80
CA THR A 56 -5.42 -18.48 -1.96
C THR A 56 -5.21 -17.70 -0.66
N TYR A 57 -4.47 -16.60 -0.75
CA TYR A 57 -4.28 -15.66 0.34
C TYR A 57 -4.98 -14.35 0.00
N GLN A 58 -5.88 -13.89 0.87
CA GLN A 58 -6.59 -12.64 0.71
C GLN A 58 -6.32 -11.72 1.90
N ILE A 59 -6.16 -10.42 1.62
CA ILE A 59 -6.18 -9.36 2.63
C ILE A 59 -7.35 -8.41 2.38
N THR A 60 -7.78 -7.75 3.44
CA THR A 60 -8.66 -6.58 3.35
C THR A 60 -7.95 -5.38 3.97
N LEU A 61 -7.79 -4.32 3.19
CA LEU A 61 -7.30 -3.03 3.64
C LEU A 61 -8.49 -2.14 3.98
N ARG A 62 -8.40 -1.38 5.07
CA ARG A 62 -9.41 -0.41 5.52
C ARG A 62 -8.80 0.97 5.55
N ASN A 63 -9.52 1.94 5.00
CA ASN A 63 -9.21 3.34 5.16
C ASN A 63 -9.73 3.82 6.52
N THR A 64 -8.84 4.10 7.48
CA THR A 64 -9.19 4.75 8.75
C THR A 64 -8.87 6.23 8.76
N CYS A 65 -8.46 6.80 7.62
CA CYS A 65 -8.36 8.24 7.42
C CYS A 65 -9.78 8.86 7.39
N ASN A 66 -9.89 10.14 7.70
CA ASN A 66 -11.16 10.88 7.64
C ASN A 66 -11.52 11.36 6.22
N GLU A 67 -10.75 10.96 5.22
CA GLU A 67 -10.87 11.40 3.83
C GLU A 67 -10.67 10.24 2.85
N THR A 68 -11.08 10.43 1.61
CA THR A 68 -10.89 9.43 0.54
C THR A 68 -9.44 9.38 0.10
N VAL A 69 -8.90 8.16 0.00
CA VAL A 69 -7.53 7.91 -0.47
C VAL A 69 -7.55 6.99 -1.68
N GLU A 70 -6.52 7.10 -2.51
CA GLU A 70 -6.26 6.16 -3.60
C GLU A 70 -5.21 5.15 -3.15
N VAL A 71 -5.51 3.87 -3.35
CA VAL A 71 -4.64 2.77 -2.95
C VAL A 71 -4.27 1.92 -4.16
N LYS A 72 -2.96 1.72 -4.33
CA LYS A 72 -2.38 0.69 -5.19
C LYS A 72 -1.95 -0.47 -4.32
N VAL A 73 -2.25 -1.71 -4.72
CA VAL A 73 -1.87 -2.91 -3.96
C VAL A 73 -1.37 -4.01 -4.90
N ALA A 74 -0.39 -4.76 -4.41
CA ALA A 74 0.14 -5.93 -5.07
C ALA A 74 0.34 -7.07 -4.07
N MET A 75 0.02 -8.29 -4.49
CA MET A 75 0.10 -9.51 -3.70
C MET A 75 1.15 -10.43 -4.29
N GLN A 76 2.04 -10.99 -3.49
CA GLN A 76 3.09 -11.88 -4.01
C GLN A 76 2.54 -13.30 -4.18
N GLU A 77 2.66 -13.81 -5.41
CA GLU A 77 2.42 -15.21 -5.75
C GLU A 77 3.65 -16.06 -5.39
N GLN A 78 3.46 -17.36 -5.21
CA GLN A 78 4.48 -18.31 -4.73
C GLN A 78 5.70 -18.41 -5.67
N ASN A 79 5.51 -18.09 -6.95
CA ASN A 79 6.57 -18.00 -7.95
C ASN A 79 7.41 -16.70 -7.85
N GLY A 80 7.15 -15.84 -6.86
CA GLY A 80 7.80 -14.56 -6.66
C GLY A 80 7.24 -13.42 -7.52
N SER A 81 6.27 -13.69 -8.41
CA SER A 81 5.62 -12.64 -9.20
C SER A 81 4.64 -11.83 -8.35
N TRP A 82 4.46 -10.55 -8.70
CA TRP A 82 3.45 -9.70 -8.08
C TRP A 82 2.15 -9.73 -8.89
N ARG A 83 1.06 -10.16 -8.27
CA ARG A 83 -0.29 -9.91 -8.77
C ARG A 83 -0.71 -8.51 -8.37
N THR A 84 -0.88 -7.64 -9.35
CA THR A 84 -1.26 -6.24 -9.13
C THR A 84 -2.76 -6.03 -9.26
N PHE A 85 -3.26 -5.00 -8.57
CA PHE A 85 -4.65 -4.56 -8.63
C PHE A 85 -4.70 -3.11 -9.15
N PRO A 86 -5.77 -2.70 -9.84
CA PRO A 86 -5.92 -1.31 -10.28
C PRO A 86 -5.93 -0.36 -9.07
N ILE A 87 -5.50 0.88 -9.28
CA ILE A 87 -5.65 1.93 -8.27
C ILE A 87 -7.14 2.06 -7.96
N LYS A 88 -7.48 2.05 -6.67
CA LYS A 88 -8.85 2.19 -6.20
C LYS A 88 -8.95 3.34 -5.20
N ALA A 89 -9.91 4.23 -5.42
CA ALA A 89 -10.34 5.18 -4.40
C ALA A 89 -11.17 4.46 -3.34
N ILE A 90 -10.82 4.63 -2.07
CA ILE A 90 -11.53 4.08 -0.92
C ILE A 90 -11.93 5.22 0.01
N ALA A 91 -13.23 5.41 0.25
CA ALA A 91 -13.71 6.46 1.14
C ALA A 91 -13.37 6.15 2.61
N ALA A 92 -13.55 7.14 3.49
CA ALA A 92 -13.33 6.95 4.93
C ALA A 92 -14.15 5.75 5.46
N ASN A 93 -13.51 4.89 6.24
CA ASN A 93 -14.04 3.62 6.77
C ASN A 93 -14.38 2.53 5.74
N GLU A 94 -14.23 2.78 4.45
CA GLU A 94 -14.40 1.75 3.43
C GLU A 94 -13.23 0.78 3.38
N THR A 95 -13.45 -0.33 2.69
CA THR A 95 -12.46 -1.38 2.53
C THR A 95 -12.25 -1.76 1.07
N MET A 96 -11.07 -2.31 0.81
CA MET A 96 -10.78 -3.03 -0.44
C MET A 96 -10.15 -4.38 -0.12
N SER A 97 -10.35 -5.35 -1.00
CA SER A 97 -9.72 -6.67 -0.89
C SER A 97 -8.75 -6.90 -2.04
N ALA A 98 -7.65 -7.57 -1.73
CA ALA A 98 -6.65 -8.04 -2.68
C ALA A 98 -6.28 -9.48 -2.34
N PHE A 99 -5.92 -10.27 -3.34
CA PHE A 99 -5.62 -11.68 -3.16
C PHE A 99 -4.45 -12.12 -4.03
N ALA A 100 -3.78 -13.22 -3.66
CA ALA A 100 -2.92 -14.03 -4.50
C ALA A 100 -3.51 -15.44 -4.57
N CYS A 101 -3.39 -16.11 -5.71
CA CYS A 101 -3.99 -17.43 -5.89
C CYS A 101 -3.18 -18.56 -5.26
N GLN A 102 -1.86 -18.42 -5.30
CA GLN A 102 -0.89 -19.21 -4.54
C GLN A 102 -0.05 -18.20 -3.78
N GLY A 103 -0.55 -17.67 -2.67
CA GLY A 103 0.08 -16.56 -1.98
C GLY A 103 1.33 -16.96 -1.19
N THR A 104 2.19 -15.98 -0.92
CA THR A 104 3.28 -16.12 0.08
C THR A 104 2.93 -15.51 1.43
N GLY A 105 1.81 -14.80 1.54
CA GLY A 105 1.47 -13.97 2.69
C GLY A 105 1.98 -12.53 2.58
N LYS A 106 2.89 -12.24 1.64
CA LYS A 106 3.44 -10.90 1.42
C LYS A 106 2.54 -10.05 0.52
N TYR A 107 2.55 -8.75 0.77
CA TYR A 107 1.87 -7.75 -0.04
C TYR A 107 2.61 -6.41 0.07
N LEU A 108 2.46 -5.59 -0.96
CA LEU A 108 2.89 -4.20 -1.00
C LEU A 108 1.67 -3.33 -1.24
N TYR A 109 1.68 -2.12 -0.68
CA TYR A 109 0.65 -1.13 -0.94
C TYR A 109 1.23 0.27 -0.91
N TRP A 110 0.62 1.14 -1.71
CA TRP A 110 0.96 2.55 -1.81
C TRP A 110 -0.33 3.34 -1.70
N VAL A 111 -0.27 4.47 -1.02
CA VAL A 111 -1.42 5.30 -0.70
C VAL A 111 -1.09 6.74 -1.01
N ARG A 112 -2.06 7.46 -1.56
CA ARG A 112 -2.05 8.91 -1.63
C ARG A 112 -3.46 9.45 -1.37
N ARG A 113 -3.57 10.75 -1.08
CA ARG A 113 -4.88 11.42 -1.04
C ARG A 113 -5.52 11.38 -2.43
N LEU A 114 -6.85 11.32 -2.50
CA LEU A 114 -7.56 11.39 -3.77
C LEU A 114 -7.18 12.67 -4.54
N ASN A 115 -6.86 12.50 -5.83
CA ASN A 115 -6.42 13.57 -6.74
C ASN A 115 -5.12 14.28 -6.36
N ASP A 116 -4.33 13.70 -5.46
CA ASP A 116 -2.98 14.18 -5.22
C ASP A 116 -2.09 13.88 -6.43
N THR A 117 -1.60 14.93 -7.08
CA THR A 117 -0.73 14.82 -8.26
C THR A 117 0.75 14.88 -7.90
N GLU A 118 1.10 15.20 -6.66
CA GLU A 118 2.49 15.27 -6.19
C GLU A 118 3.04 13.87 -5.94
N ILE A 119 2.21 12.95 -5.43
CA ILE A 119 2.55 11.53 -5.31
C ILE A 119 2.11 10.76 -6.55
N VAL A 120 3.07 10.11 -7.21
CA VAL A 120 2.79 9.14 -8.28
C VAL A 120 2.77 7.74 -7.70
N LEU A 121 1.61 7.06 -7.78
CA LEU A 121 1.51 5.64 -7.43
C LEU A 121 2.18 4.79 -8.53
N PRO A 122 2.88 3.71 -8.18
CA PRO A 122 3.59 2.91 -9.16
C PRO A 122 2.63 2.20 -10.13
N SER A 123 3.04 2.14 -11.37
CA SER A 123 2.42 1.35 -12.43
C SER A 123 2.60 -0.15 -12.21
N ASP A 124 1.80 -0.96 -12.89
CA ASP A 124 1.97 -2.42 -12.87
C ASP A 124 3.37 -2.84 -13.34
N ARG A 125 3.89 -2.13 -14.34
CA ARG A 125 5.22 -2.40 -14.89
C ARG A 125 6.31 -2.17 -13.84
N GLU A 126 6.29 -1.03 -13.16
CA GLU A 126 7.27 -0.70 -12.11
C GLU A 126 7.22 -1.72 -10.98
N ILE A 127 6.03 -2.12 -10.52
CA ILE A 127 5.88 -3.15 -9.49
C ILE A 127 6.51 -4.48 -9.93
N LEU A 128 6.28 -4.89 -11.18
CA LEU A 128 6.79 -6.15 -11.70
C LEU A 128 8.32 -6.15 -11.93
N THR A 129 8.93 -4.98 -12.12
CA THR A 129 10.37 -4.88 -12.42
C THR A 129 11.21 -4.46 -11.22
N GLU A 130 10.78 -3.46 -10.46
CA GLU A 130 11.58 -2.82 -9.41
C GLU A 130 11.37 -3.47 -8.04
N TYR A 131 10.20 -4.09 -7.82
CA TYR A 131 9.83 -4.64 -6.52
C TYR A 131 9.93 -6.17 -6.46
N ARG A 132 10.48 -6.81 -7.49
CA ARG A 132 10.53 -8.28 -7.62
C ARG A 132 11.17 -8.99 -6.42
N ASP A 133 12.15 -8.36 -5.78
CA ASP A 133 12.97 -8.96 -4.73
C ASP A 133 12.54 -8.58 -3.29
N HIS A 134 11.41 -7.87 -3.11
CA HIS A 134 10.84 -7.55 -1.80
C HIS A 134 10.00 -8.71 -1.22
#